data_AF-A0A1I2QJC6-F1
#
_entry.id   AF-A0A1I2QJC6-F1
#
_cell.length_a   1.000
_cell.length_b   1.000
_cell.length_c   1.000
_cell.angle_alpha   90.00
_cell.angle_beta   90.00
_cell.angle_gamma   90.00
#
_symmetry.space_group_name_H-M   'P 1'
#
loop_
_entity.id
_entity.type
_entity.pdbx_description
1 polymer ?
#
loop_
_entity_poly.entity_id
_entity_poly.type
_entity_poly.pdbx_seq_one_letter_code
_entity_poly.pdbx_strand_id
1 'polypeptide(L)'
;MFFMNFFKNNTGTVTCQNQNDMINFISALSGFSLVHTELMAFRASLKIQEVVQKASDLAATSQEMAATTEEVSASAQQISAGMQQVRAGSVENINKIDSLDQLSNQVGATLDKMVGDTGNLVNRIKKIDNISQNVSEIADQTNLLSLNAAIEAARAGEHGRGFSVVADEVRKLAGQTKTAVSEVKTISDQINGDAMMVGDAVTGVQKTFDNYMNEVREVSDRTRQSVNQIEETAEASETIAQAMTQQATATESLAKLAQELTASVDFGDVIVNDANHLIAIVEPYLKFTESDSIISTLAARLFDHAVFLKNVINNAGKGGTTITHHDCAFGKWYDANRNKFNHINEFKAIDEPHRLVHEAGRLLAEEKNLENTDLLIKSSVQILEGFVKLLDVFKKKDAA
;
A
#
# COMPACT_ATOMS: atom_id res chain seq x y z
N MET A 1 -37.42 16.65 -39.15
CA MET A 1 -38.11 16.44 -40.45
C MET A 1 -39.55 15.92 -40.33
N PHE A 2 -39.97 15.28 -39.22
CA PHE A 2 -41.32 14.72 -39.07
C PHE A 2 -42.42 15.79 -38.92
N PHE A 3 -42.20 16.84 -38.10
CA PHE A 3 -43.18 17.92 -37.87
C PHE A 3 -43.54 18.74 -39.12
N MET A 4 -42.59 19.00 -40.02
CA MET A 4 -42.84 19.79 -41.24
C MET A 4 -43.65 19.04 -42.30
N ASN A 5 -43.57 17.71 -42.36
CA ASN A 5 -44.36 16.92 -43.30
C ASN A 5 -45.82 16.73 -42.84
N PHE A 6 -46.10 16.87 -41.54
CA PHE A 6 -47.47 16.81 -41.00
C PHE A 6 -48.34 17.98 -41.47
N PHE A 7 -47.78 19.19 -41.58
CA PHE A 7 -48.51 20.38 -42.00
C PHE A 7 -48.73 20.51 -43.53
N LYS A 8 -47.94 19.80 -44.36
CA LYS A 8 -47.98 19.97 -45.83
C LYS A 8 -49.11 19.25 -46.54
N ASN A 9 -49.78 18.26 -45.93
CA ASN A 9 -50.74 17.38 -46.63
C ASN A 9 -52.24 17.66 -46.36
N ASN A 10 -52.60 18.82 -45.79
CA ASN A 10 -54.00 19.14 -45.43
C ASN A 10 -54.63 20.21 -46.37
N THR A 11 -54.69 19.97 -47.68
CA THR A 11 -55.34 20.86 -48.67
C THR A 11 -56.54 20.23 -49.39
N GLY A 12 -57.34 19.42 -48.68
CA GLY A 12 -58.68 18.99 -49.13
C GLY A 12 -59.76 19.72 -48.33
N THR A 13 -60.96 19.89 -48.87
CA THR A 13 -62.12 20.52 -48.19
C THR A 13 -62.46 19.79 -46.89
N VAL A 14 -62.02 20.33 -45.75
CA VAL A 14 -62.26 19.79 -44.40
C VAL A 14 -63.53 20.44 -43.83
N THR A 15 -64.48 19.64 -43.33
CA THR A 15 -65.63 20.12 -42.55
C THR A 15 -65.16 20.70 -41.19
N CYS A 16 -65.85 21.70 -40.62
CA CYS A 16 -65.41 22.31 -39.35
C CYS A 16 -65.26 21.30 -38.19
N GLN A 17 -66.03 20.20 -38.19
CA GLN A 17 -65.93 19.14 -37.20
C GLN A 17 -64.60 18.35 -37.32
N ASN A 18 -64.18 18.01 -38.55
CA ASN A 18 -62.89 17.36 -38.80
C ASN A 18 -61.69 18.28 -38.47
N GLN A 19 -61.86 19.60 -38.53
CA GLN A 19 -60.83 20.56 -38.10
C GLN A 19 -60.69 20.59 -36.56
N ASN A 20 -61.80 20.64 -35.82
CA ASN A 20 -61.78 20.68 -34.36
C ASN A 20 -61.21 19.39 -33.74
N ASP A 21 -61.55 18.23 -34.31
CA ASP A 21 -61.03 16.94 -33.86
C ASP A 21 -59.51 16.81 -34.02
N MET A 22 -58.98 17.32 -35.14
CA MET A 22 -57.53 17.37 -35.36
C MET A 22 -56.84 18.36 -34.41
N ILE A 23 -57.47 19.49 -34.09
CA ILE A 23 -56.94 20.45 -33.10
C ILE A 23 -56.87 19.82 -31.70
N ASN A 24 -57.89 19.07 -31.30
CA ASN A 24 -57.89 18.33 -30.04
C ASN A 24 -56.72 17.33 -29.98
N PHE A 25 -56.52 16.55 -31.05
CA PHE A 25 -55.43 15.58 -31.07
C PHE A 25 -54.05 16.25 -31.06
N ILE A 26 -53.86 17.34 -31.80
CA ILE A 26 -52.61 18.12 -31.76
C ILE A 26 -52.37 18.66 -30.35
N SER A 27 -53.41 19.16 -29.67
CA SER A 27 -53.29 19.64 -28.29
C SER A 27 -52.93 18.52 -27.32
N ALA A 28 -53.50 17.33 -27.47
CA ALA A 28 -53.12 16.14 -26.70
C ALA A 28 -51.68 15.69 -26.97
N LEU A 29 -51.28 15.69 -28.23
CA LEU A 29 -49.92 15.38 -28.65
C LEU A 29 -48.92 16.38 -28.06
N SER A 30 -49.22 17.68 -28.10
CA SER A 30 -48.39 18.72 -27.50
C SER A 30 -48.32 18.57 -25.97
N GLY A 31 -49.45 18.33 -25.30
CA GLY A 31 -49.50 18.11 -23.85
C GLY A 31 -48.73 16.87 -23.40
N PHE A 32 -48.88 15.75 -24.12
CA PHE A 32 -48.10 14.55 -23.87
C PHE A 32 -46.60 14.79 -24.09
N SER A 33 -46.24 15.44 -25.20
CA SER A 33 -44.84 15.76 -25.50
C SER A 33 -44.23 16.65 -24.42
N LEU A 34 -45.01 17.58 -23.86
CA LEU A 34 -44.60 18.48 -22.80
C LEU A 34 -44.29 17.72 -21.50
N VAL A 35 -45.16 16.79 -21.10
CA VAL A 35 -44.92 15.93 -19.92
C VAL A 35 -43.77 14.96 -20.16
N HIS A 36 -43.57 14.49 -21.40
CA HIS A 36 -42.38 13.72 -21.74
C HIS A 36 -41.08 14.55 -21.58
N THR A 37 -41.09 15.83 -21.96
CA THR A 37 -39.99 16.75 -21.68
C THR A 37 -39.79 16.97 -20.17
N GLU A 38 -40.88 17.04 -19.38
CA GLU A 38 -40.81 17.07 -17.92
C GLU A 38 -40.15 15.80 -17.35
N LEU A 39 -40.47 14.61 -17.91
CA LEU A 39 -39.84 13.35 -17.54
C LEU A 39 -38.34 13.31 -17.87
N MET A 40 -37.93 13.88 -19.02
CA MET A 40 -36.52 14.08 -19.37
C MET A 40 -35.79 14.96 -18.36
N ALA A 41 -36.41 16.08 -17.97
CA ALA A 41 -35.85 17.00 -16.98
C ALA A 41 -35.74 16.33 -15.60
N PHE A 42 -36.75 15.57 -15.20
CA PHE A 42 -36.72 14.78 -13.97
C PHE A 42 -35.54 13.79 -13.96
N ARG A 43 -35.31 13.07 -15.07
CA ARG A 43 -34.14 12.20 -15.22
C ARG A 43 -32.82 12.97 -15.11
N ALA A 44 -32.72 14.12 -15.76
CA ALA A 44 -31.53 14.96 -15.71
C ALA A 44 -31.22 15.38 -14.27
N SER A 45 -32.23 15.81 -13.51
CA SER A 45 -32.10 16.16 -12.08
C SER A 45 -31.58 15.00 -11.23
N LEU A 46 -32.11 13.78 -11.43
CA LEU A 46 -31.60 12.59 -10.75
C LEU A 46 -30.12 12.33 -11.07
N LYS A 47 -29.73 12.47 -12.34
CA LYS A 47 -28.35 12.23 -12.76
C LYS A 47 -27.39 13.28 -12.21
N ILE A 48 -27.81 14.54 -12.17
CA ILE A 48 -27.05 15.64 -11.58
C ILE A 48 -26.73 15.36 -10.11
N GLN A 49 -27.71 14.92 -9.32
CA GLN A 49 -27.50 14.61 -7.90
C GLN A 49 -26.44 13.52 -7.71
N GLU A 50 -26.49 12.45 -8.52
CA GLU A 50 -25.48 11.38 -8.49
C GLU A 50 -24.08 11.90 -8.86
N VAL A 51 -24.01 12.78 -9.86
CA VAL A 51 -22.77 13.40 -10.37
C VAL A 51 -22.14 14.33 -9.33
N VAL A 52 -22.94 15.18 -8.68
CA VAL A 52 -22.48 16.09 -7.61
C VAL A 52 -21.89 15.30 -6.44
N GLN A 53 -22.57 14.24 -5.99
CA GLN A 53 -22.07 13.42 -4.89
C GLN A 53 -20.72 12.79 -5.25
N LYS A 54 -20.63 12.18 -6.44
CA LYS A 54 -19.39 11.56 -6.93
C LYS A 54 -18.25 12.57 -7.10
N ALA A 55 -18.55 13.79 -7.55
CA ALA A 55 -17.55 14.86 -7.66
C ALA A 55 -17.02 15.29 -6.29
N SER A 56 -17.91 15.44 -5.30
CA SER A 56 -17.54 15.79 -3.92
C SER A 56 -16.67 14.70 -3.29
N ASP A 57 -17.06 13.43 -3.41
CA ASP A 57 -16.30 12.30 -2.86
C ASP A 57 -14.91 12.20 -3.51
N LEU A 58 -14.84 12.43 -4.83
CA LEU A 58 -13.58 12.44 -5.58
C LEU A 58 -12.67 13.59 -5.14
N ALA A 59 -13.21 14.79 -4.92
CA ALA A 59 -12.45 15.95 -4.45
C ALA A 59 -11.88 15.71 -3.04
N ALA A 60 -12.68 15.16 -2.12
CA ALA A 60 -12.24 14.82 -0.77
C ALA A 60 -11.11 13.77 -0.79
N THR A 61 -11.31 12.70 -1.56
CA THR A 61 -10.31 11.62 -1.72
C THR A 61 -9.00 12.15 -2.33
N SER A 62 -9.09 13.07 -3.30
CA SER A 62 -7.92 13.70 -3.91
C SER A 62 -7.13 14.55 -2.90
N GLN A 63 -7.80 15.31 -2.03
CA GLN A 63 -7.13 16.08 -0.98
C GLN A 63 -6.41 15.19 0.05
N GLU A 64 -7.07 14.12 0.50
CA GLU A 64 -6.46 13.16 1.42
C GLU A 64 -5.26 12.44 0.77
N MET A 65 -5.38 12.10 -0.51
CA MET A 65 -4.28 11.50 -1.26
C MET A 65 -3.11 12.46 -1.46
N ALA A 66 -3.36 13.76 -1.64
CA ALA A 66 -2.29 14.75 -1.73
C ALA A 66 -1.50 14.83 -0.41
N ALA A 67 -2.22 14.91 0.73
CA ALA A 67 -1.59 14.97 2.05
C ALA A 67 -0.76 13.71 2.36
N THR A 68 -1.31 12.53 2.08
CA THR A 68 -0.58 11.26 2.28
C THR A 68 0.62 11.13 1.34
N THR A 69 0.52 11.62 0.11
CA THR A 69 1.66 11.66 -0.83
C THR A 69 2.80 12.54 -0.31
N GLU A 70 2.49 13.70 0.25
CA GLU A 70 3.48 14.59 0.87
C GLU A 70 4.14 13.96 2.09
N GLU A 71 3.36 13.32 2.97
CA GLU A 71 3.86 12.64 4.17
C GLU A 71 4.80 11.47 3.83
N VAL A 72 4.43 10.63 2.86
CA VAL A 72 5.25 9.51 2.42
C VAL A 72 6.51 10.00 1.72
N SER A 73 6.43 11.07 0.93
CA SER A 73 7.59 11.71 0.29
C SER A 73 8.60 12.23 1.33
N ALA A 74 8.11 12.92 2.37
CA ALA A 74 8.95 13.39 3.47
C ALA A 74 9.60 12.22 4.23
N SER A 75 8.83 11.15 4.47
CA SER A 75 9.33 9.93 5.12
C SER A 75 10.44 9.25 4.31
N ALA A 76 10.29 9.15 2.99
CA ALA A 76 11.31 8.61 2.09
C ALA A 76 12.61 9.45 2.14
N GLN A 77 12.49 10.78 2.15
CA GLN A 77 13.65 11.68 2.30
C GLN A 77 14.36 11.47 3.64
N GLN A 78 13.60 11.34 4.74
CA GLN A 78 14.17 11.08 6.07
C GLN A 78 14.88 9.72 6.12
N ILE A 79 14.31 8.67 5.52
CA ILE A 79 14.95 7.36 5.40
C ILE A 79 16.26 7.48 4.64
N SER A 80 16.27 8.17 3.50
CA SER A 80 17.49 8.38 2.70
C SER A 80 18.58 9.12 3.47
N ALA A 81 18.23 10.16 4.25
CA ALA A 81 19.18 10.84 5.12
C ALA A 81 19.72 9.92 6.23
N GLY A 82 18.84 9.14 6.86
CA GLY A 82 19.23 8.14 7.87
C GLY A 82 20.20 7.09 7.29
N MET A 83 19.94 6.61 6.08
CA MET A 83 20.81 5.66 5.38
C MET A 83 22.21 6.23 5.12
N GLN A 84 22.32 7.50 4.74
CA GLN A 84 23.64 8.14 4.59
C GLN A 84 24.41 8.20 5.92
N GLN A 85 23.73 8.51 7.03
CA GLN A 85 24.35 8.53 8.36
C GLN A 85 24.83 7.14 8.80
N VAL A 86 23.98 6.11 8.65
CA VAL A 86 24.35 4.74 8.99
C VAL A 86 25.52 4.27 8.10
N ARG A 87 25.52 4.61 6.80
CA ARG A 87 26.62 4.28 5.88
C ARG A 87 27.95 4.89 6.34
N ALA A 88 27.95 6.17 6.71
CA ALA A 88 29.14 6.83 7.22
C ALA A 88 29.68 6.15 8.49
N GLY A 89 28.79 5.80 9.44
CA GLY A 89 29.16 5.06 10.65
C GLY A 89 29.71 3.66 10.37
N SER A 90 29.13 2.93 9.40
CA SER A 90 29.62 1.61 9.00
C SER A 90 31.01 1.68 8.36
N VAL A 91 31.28 2.68 7.52
CA VAL A 91 32.61 2.91 6.93
C VAL A 91 33.64 3.25 8.02
N GLU A 92 33.27 4.08 9.00
CA GLU A 92 34.14 4.38 10.15
C GLU A 92 34.46 3.12 10.95
N ASN A 93 33.47 2.26 11.19
CA ASN A 93 33.66 0.98 11.88
C ASN A 93 34.61 0.05 11.13
N ILE A 94 34.48 -0.06 9.79
CA ILE A 94 35.40 -0.85 8.97
C ILE A 94 36.85 -0.36 9.14
N ASN A 95 37.09 0.96 9.06
CA ASN A 95 38.42 1.52 9.25
C ASN A 95 39.00 1.24 10.65
N LYS A 96 38.16 1.28 11.69
CA LYS A 96 38.56 0.92 13.06
C LYS A 96 38.89 -0.56 13.19
N ILE A 97 38.14 -1.44 12.53
CA ILE A 97 38.41 -2.88 12.51
C ILE A 97 39.73 -3.17 11.80
N ASP A 98 40.01 -2.52 10.66
CA ASP A 98 41.30 -2.66 9.97
C ASP A 98 42.47 -2.23 10.88
N SER A 99 42.27 -1.16 11.66
CA SER A 99 43.26 -0.72 12.67
C SER A 99 43.43 -1.74 13.80
N LEU A 100 42.35 -2.40 14.23
CA LEU A 100 42.40 -3.49 15.22
C LEU A 100 43.14 -4.72 14.69
N ASP A 101 43.00 -5.05 13.40
CA ASP A 101 43.73 -6.16 12.79
C ASP A 101 45.25 -5.89 12.76
N GLN A 102 45.67 -4.65 12.47
CA GLN A 102 47.06 -4.25 12.57
C GLN A 102 47.61 -4.36 14.00
N LEU A 103 46.85 -3.87 14.99
CA LEU A 103 47.22 -4.00 16.40
C LEU A 103 47.30 -5.46 16.83
N SER A 104 46.40 -6.30 16.31
CA SER A 104 46.38 -7.73 16.59
C SER A 104 47.65 -8.44 16.15
N ASN A 105 48.13 -8.14 14.94
CA ASN A 105 49.38 -8.69 14.45
C ASN A 105 50.57 -8.30 15.35
N GLN A 106 50.57 -7.08 15.93
CA GLN A 106 51.61 -6.64 16.87
C GLN A 106 51.53 -7.37 18.22
N VAL A 107 50.32 -7.60 18.73
CA VAL A 107 50.09 -8.35 19.97
C VAL A 107 50.52 -9.80 19.78
N GLY A 108 50.12 -10.45 18.68
CA GLY A 108 50.55 -11.81 18.34
C GLY A 108 52.07 -11.96 18.30
N ALA A 109 52.77 -11.07 17.59
CA ALA A 109 54.23 -11.07 17.54
C ALA A 109 54.89 -10.88 18.92
N THR A 110 54.25 -10.10 19.80
CA THR A 110 54.73 -9.90 21.18
C THR A 110 54.56 -11.15 22.04
N LEU A 111 53.41 -11.83 21.92
CA LEU A 111 53.15 -13.10 22.61
C LEU A 111 54.12 -14.20 22.16
N ASP A 112 54.34 -14.34 20.86
CA ASP A 112 55.32 -15.31 20.31
C ASP A 112 56.73 -15.05 20.85
N LYS A 113 57.13 -13.77 20.95
CA LYS A 113 58.40 -13.40 21.56
C LYS A 113 58.46 -13.78 23.04
N MET A 114 57.40 -13.54 23.81
CA MET A 114 57.35 -13.92 25.24
C MET A 114 57.48 -15.43 25.45
N VAL A 115 56.85 -16.24 24.59
CA VAL A 115 57.03 -17.71 24.60
C VAL A 115 58.49 -18.07 24.34
N GLY A 116 59.11 -17.46 23.33
CA GLY A 116 60.53 -17.67 23.01
C GLY A 116 61.48 -17.27 24.15
N ASP A 117 61.26 -16.10 24.77
CA ASP A 117 62.05 -15.60 25.88
C ASP A 117 61.92 -16.49 27.12
N THR A 118 60.72 -17.01 27.40
CA THR A 118 60.47 -17.97 28.48
C THR A 118 61.19 -19.30 28.23
N GLY A 119 61.14 -19.82 27.00
CA GLY A 119 61.88 -21.02 26.62
C GLY A 119 63.40 -20.83 26.74
N ASN A 120 63.92 -19.65 26.38
CA ASN A 120 65.32 -19.30 26.57
C ASN A 120 65.72 -19.23 28.06
N LEU A 121 64.84 -18.70 28.92
CA LEU A 121 65.05 -18.65 30.36
C LEU A 121 65.16 -20.06 30.95
N VAL A 122 64.22 -20.96 30.64
CA VAL A 122 64.25 -22.37 31.06
C VAL A 122 65.57 -23.05 30.64
N ASN A 123 66.03 -22.81 29.42
CA ASN A 123 67.30 -23.35 28.93
C ASN A 123 68.52 -22.79 29.69
N ARG A 124 68.50 -21.52 30.10
CA ARG A 124 69.56 -20.92 30.92
C ARG A 124 69.57 -21.51 32.33
N ILE A 125 68.41 -21.73 32.93
CA ILE A 125 68.27 -22.36 34.25
C ILE A 125 68.84 -23.78 34.24
N LYS A 126 68.54 -24.59 33.21
CA LYS A 126 69.16 -25.92 33.02
C LYS A 126 70.70 -25.88 32.96
N LYS A 127 71.27 -24.83 32.37
CA LYS A 127 72.73 -24.65 32.36
C LYS A 127 73.27 -24.33 33.76
N ILE A 128 72.55 -23.53 34.54
CA ILE A 128 72.90 -23.23 35.94
C ILE A 128 72.85 -24.52 36.76
N ASP A 129 71.81 -25.35 36.61
CA ASP A 129 71.71 -26.64 37.29
C ASP A 129 72.90 -27.56 37.01
N ASN A 130 73.29 -27.68 35.74
CA ASN A 130 74.47 -28.48 35.36
C ASN A 130 75.76 -27.94 35.98
N ILE A 131 75.94 -26.61 36.02
CA ILE A 131 77.11 -25.99 36.66
C ILE A 131 77.09 -26.25 38.17
N SER A 132 75.95 -26.03 38.82
CA SER A 132 75.75 -26.29 40.24
C SER A 132 76.05 -27.75 40.60
N GLN A 133 75.59 -28.70 39.78
CA GLN A 133 75.91 -30.13 39.95
C GLN A 133 77.41 -30.40 39.89
N ASN A 134 78.11 -29.88 38.87
CA ASN A 134 79.56 -30.00 38.75
C ASN A 134 80.30 -29.39 39.96
N VAL A 135 79.85 -28.23 40.46
CA VAL A 135 80.44 -27.60 41.65
C VAL A 135 80.20 -28.43 42.91
N SER A 136 79.01 -29.04 43.05
CA SER A 136 78.73 -29.99 44.15
C SER A 136 79.69 -31.17 44.12
N GLU A 137 79.95 -31.73 42.94
CA GLU A 137 80.88 -32.85 42.77
C GLU A 137 82.33 -32.46 43.12
N ILE A 138 82.76 -31.26 42.72
CA ILE A 138 84.08 -30.72 43.10
C ILE A 138 84.16 -30.51 44.62
N ALA A 139 83.10 -29.99 45.25
CA ALA A 139 83.03 -29.81 46.69
C ALA A 139 83.12 -31.17 47.43
N ASP A 140 82.43 -32.20 46.94
CA ASP A 140 82.51 -33.56 47.48
C ASP A 140 83.90 -34.17 47.34
N GLN A 141 84.54 -34.00 46.17
CA GLN A 141 85.94 -34.42 45.96
C GLN A 141 86.91 -33.67 46.88
N THR A 142 86.73 -32.36 47.06
CA THR A 142 87.57 -31.52 47.93
C THR A 142 87.39 -31.90 49.40
N ASN A 143 86.16 -32.23 49.81
CA ASN A 143 85.85 -32.73 51.13
C ASN A 143 86.51 -34.12 51.39
N LEU A 144 86.53 -35.00 50.39
CA LEU A 144 87.25 -36.29 50.47
C LEU A 144 88.78 -36.10 50.50
N LEU A 145 89.32 -35.21 49.68
CA LEU A 145 90.75 -34.89 49.66
C LEU A 145 91.23 -34.30 50.99
N SER A 146 90.48 -33.36 51.55
CA SER A 146 90.79 -32.76 52.85
C SER A 146 90.65 -33.76 54.00
N LEU A 147 89.67 -34.68 53.95
CA LEU A 147 89.58 -35.77 54.91
C LEU A 147 90.82 -36.68 54.87
N ASN A 148 91.26 -37.07 53.66
CA ASN A 148 92.49 -37.87 53.49
C ASN A 148 93.72 -37.11 54.00
N ALA A 149 93.81 -35.81 53.74
CA ALA A 149 94.89 -34.95 54.24
C ALA A 149 94.87 -34.82 55.78
N ALA A 150 93.70 -34.71 56.40
CA ALA A 150 93.55 -34.68 57.85
C ALA A 150 93.99 -36.01 58.50
N ILE A 151 93.66 -37.14 57.87
CA ILE A 151 94.10 -38.48 58.31
C ILE A 151 95.63 -38.59 58.24
N GLU A 152 96.25 -38.17 57.14
CA GLU A 152 97.71 -38.27 56.98
C GLU A 152 98.45 -37.27 57.89
N ALA A 153 97.88 -36.09 58.13
CA ALA A 153 98.37 -35.14 59.11
C ALA A 153 98.34 -35.70 60.55
N ALA A 154 97.27 -36.41 60.93
CA ALA A 154 97.20 -37.11 62.21
C ALA A 154 98.24 -38.25 62.31
N ARG A 155 98.52 -38.92 61.19
CA ARG A 155 99.50 -40.00 61.09
C ARG A 155 100.95 -39.52 61.26
N ALA A 156 101.25 -38.29 60.85
CA ALA A 156 102.57 -37.65 61.02
C ALA A 156 102.85 -37.11 62.44
N GLY A 157 101.89 -37.22 63.38
CA GLY A 157 102.08 -36.82 64.78
C GLY A 157 102.36 -35.33 64.96
N GLU A 158 103.39 -34.98 65.76
CA GLU A 158 103.77 -33.58 66.03
C GLU A 158 104.17 -32.80 64.76
N HIS A 159 104.73 -33.47 63.75
CA HIS A 159 105.15 -32.84 62.49
C HIS A 159 103.96 -32.51 61.56
N GLY A 160 102.78 -33.09 61.78
CA GLY A 160 101.58 -32.90 60.95
C GLY A 160 100.59 -31.86 61.46
N ARG A 161 100.82 -31.27 62.65
CA ARG A 161 99.87 -30.34 63.31
C ARG A 161 99.41 -29.17 62.44
N GLY A 162 100.34 -28.52 61.74
CA GLY A 162 100.02 -27.39 60.85
C GLY A 162 99.18 -27.82 59.64
N PHE A 163 99.44 -29.01 59.09
CA PHE A 163 98.69 -29.57 57.97
C PHE A 163 97.27 -30.01 58.39
N SER A 164 97.09 -30.48 59.63
CA SER A 164 95.77 -30.85 60.15
C SER A 164 94.82 -29.65 60.19
N VAL A 165 95.31 -28.48 60.64
CA VAL A 165 94.51 -27.25 60.70
C VAL A 165 94.07 -26.80 59.30
N VAL A 166 95.00 -26.86 58.32
CA VAL A 166 94.67 -26.52 56.93
C VAL A 166 93.66 -27.51 56.35
N ALA A 167 93.81 -28.81 56.61
CA ALA A 167 92.90 -29.84 56.14
C ALA A 167 91.48 -29.66 56.70
N ASP A 168 91.33 -29.35 57.99
CA ASP A 168 90.03 -29.08 58.61
C ASP A 168 89.38 -27.80 58.05
N GLU A 169 90.15 -26.75 57.75
CA GLU A 169 89.62 -25.53 57.14
C GLU A 169 89.17 -25.77 55.69
N VAL A 170 89.94 -26.52 54.89
CA VAL A 170 89.54 -26.92 53.52
C VAL A 170 88.28 -27.78 53.56
N ARG A 171 88.17 -28.71 54.51
CA ARG A 171 86.99 -29.55 54.69
C ARG A 171 85.75 -28.71 55.02
N LYS A 172 85.91 -27.73 55.91
CA LYS A 172 84.84 -26.78 56.27
C LYS A 172 84.41 -25.93 55.07
N LEU A 173 85.36 -25.41 54.28
CA LEU A 173 85.06 -24.65 53.05
C LEU A 173 84.33 -25.51 52.01
N ALA A 174 84.73 -26.78 51.85
CA ALA A 174 84.05 -27.71 50.97
C ALA A 174 82.60 -27.98 51.42
N GLY A 175 82.38 -28.15 52.73
CA GLY A 175 81.05 -28.25 53.33
C GLY A 175 80.20 -27.00 53.09
N GLN A 176 80.75 -25.80 53.32
CA GLN A 176 80.07 -24.54 53.04
C GLN A 176 79.73 -24.37 51.56
N THR A 177 80.63 -24.79 50.66
CA THR A 177 80.40 -24.77 49.21
C THR A 177 79.21 -25.68 48.85
N LYS A 178 79.10 -26.86 49.45
CA LYS A 178 77.97 -27.77 49.24
C LYS A 178 76.64 -27.17 49.69
N THR A 179 76.62 -26.51 50.85
CA THR A 179 75.42 -25.79 51.34
C THR A 179 75.02 -24.67 50.37
N ALA A 180 75.97 -23.84 49.94
CA ALA A 180 75.71 -22.76 48.99
C ALA A 180 75.18 -23.27 47.64
N VAL A 181 75.73 -24.37 47.12
CA VAL A 181 75.23 -25.02 45.90
C VAL A 181 73.80 -25.53 46.07
N SER A 182 73.46 -26.09 47.25
CA SER A 182 72.09 -26.52 47.55
C SER A 182 71.10 -25.34 47.57
N GLU A 183 71.52 -24.19 48.07
CA GLU A 183 70.71 -22.95 48.03
C GLU A 183 70.52 -22.46 46.60
N VAL A 184 71.59 -22.45 45.78
CA VAL A 184 71.50 -22.11 44.35
C VAL A 184 70.54 -23.05 43.62
N LYS A 185 70.60 -24.36 43.91
CA LYS A 185 69.67 -25.34 43.32
C LYS A 185 68.22 -25.03 43.69
N THR A 186 67.96 -24.72 44.97
CA THR A 186 66.61 -24.36 45.43
C THR A 186 66.07 -23.14 44.69
N ILE A 187 66.90 -22.10 44.51
CA ILE A 187 66.53 -20.90 43.76
C ILE A 187 66.31 -21.22 42.28
N SER A 188 67.16 -22.05 41.68
CA SER A 188 67.05 -22.50 40.29
C SER A 188 65.73 -23.24 40.03
N ASP A 189 65.36 -24.15 40.94
CA ASP A 189 64.09 -24.88 40.89
C ASP A 189 62.88 -23.93 41.01
N GLN A 190 62.96 -22.93 41.89
CA GLN A 190 61.92 -21.89 42.04
C GLN A 190 61.76 -21.05 40.76
N ILE A 191 62.86 -20.54 40.18
CA ILE A 191 62.81 -19.75 38.94
C ILE A 191 62.29 -20.62 37.79
N ASN A 192 62.62 -21.91 37.73
CA ASN A 192 62.07 -22.81 36.72
C ASN A 192 60.55 -22.96 36.86
N GLY A 193 60.05 -23.11 38.10
CA GLY A 193 58.62 -23.13 38.39
C GLY A 193 57.92 -21.83 37.96
N ASP A 194 58.51 -20.69 38.29
CA ASP A 194 57.99 -19.37 37.89
C ASP A 194 57.97 -19.20 36.37
N ALA A 195 59.02 -19.64 35.67
CA ALA A 195 59.09 -19.59 34.21
C ALA A 195 58.02 -20.47 33.56
N MET A 196 57.73 -21.66 34.11
CA MET A 196 56.65 -22.51 33.61
C MET A 196 55.27 -21.86 33.82
N MET A 197 55.02 -21.27 34.99
CA MET A 197 53.77 -20.55 35.25
C MET A 197 53.58 -19.36 34.30
N VAL A 198 54.66 -18.61 34.01
CA VAL A 198 54.63 -17.52 33.03
C VAL A 198 54.33 -18.06 31.62
N GLY A 199 54.96 -19.17 31.21
CA GLY A 199 54.71 -19.80 29.92
C GLY A 199 53.25 -20.25 29.73
N ASP A 200 52.68 -20.86 30.76
CA ASP A 200 51.27 -21.26 30.79
C ASP A 200 50.34 -20.03 30.72
N ALA A 201 50.66 -18.97 31.46
CA ALA A 201 49.88 -17.72 31.44
C ALA A 201 49.91 -17.05 30.05
N VAL A 202 51.07 -16.98 29.39
CA VAL A 202 51.21 -16.43 28.04
C VAL A 202 50.39 -17.24 27.03
N THR A 203 50.43 -18.56 27.13
CA THR A 203 49.62 -19.46 26.28
C THR A 203 48.13 -19.26 26.53
N GLY A 204 47.72 -19.06 27.78
CA GLY A 204 46.35 -18.70 28.16
C GLY A 204 45.90 -17.39 27.52
N VAL A 205 46.74 -16.34 27.59
CA VAL A 205 46.49 -15.04 26.96
C VAL A 205 46.37 -15.18 25.45
N GLN A 206 47.24 -15.96 24.81
CA GLN A 206 47.20 -16.19 23.37
C GLN A 206 45.87 -16.82 22.93
N LYS A 207 45.40 -17.84 23.64
CA LYS A 207 44.10 -18.47 23.35
C LYS A 207 42.93 -17.50 23.51
N THR A 208 42.93 -16.70 24.57
CA THR A 208 41.88 -15.68 24.77
C THR A 208 41.92 -14.61 23.69
N PHE A 209 43.12 -14.23 23.27
CA PHE A 209 43.32 -13.26 22.20
C PHE A 209 42.84 -13.78 20.83
N ASP A 210 43.12 -15.04 20.50
CA ASP A 210 42.62 -15.68 19.28
C ASP A 210 41.09 -15.70 19.23
N ASN A 211 40.44 -16.02 20.36
CA ASN A 211 38.98 -15.96 20.46
C ASN A 211 38.45 -14.54 20.26
N TYR A 212 39.07 -13.54 20.90
CA TYR A 212 38.72 -12.13 20.72
C TYR A 212 38.81 -11.70 19.25
N MET A 213 39.85 -12.15 18.53
CA MET A 213 40.00 -11.83 17.11
C MET A 213 38.97 -12.50 16.21
N ASN A 214 38.45 -13.68 16.59
CA ASN A 214 37.34 -14.29 15.88
C ASN A 214 36.05 -13.46 16.03
N GLU A 215 35.76 -12.95 17.22
CA GLU A 215 34.62 -12.04 17.47
C GLU A 215 34.76 -10.74 16.66
N VAL A 216 35.96 -10.15 16.60
CA VAL A 216 36.23 -8.96 15.79
C VAL A 216 35.96 -9.20 14.30
N ARG A 217 36.33 -10.39 13.77
CA ARG A 217 36.03 -10.77 12.38
C ARG A 217 34.53 -10.90 12.14
N GLU A 218 33.79 -11.48 13.07
CA GLU A 218 32.33 -11.57 12.96
C GLU A 218 31.67 -10.18 12.94
N VAL A 219 32.14 -9.26 13.78
CA VAL A 219 31.68 -7.85 13.76
C VAL A 219 32.00 -7.19 12.42
N SER A 220 33.16 -7.48 11.81
CA SER A 220 33.53 -7.00 10.47
C SER A 220 32.56 -7.48 9.39
N ASP A 221 32.27 -8.77 9.36
CA ASP A 221 31.38 -9.36 8.36
C ASP A 221 29.96 -8.80 8.50
N ARG A 222 29.45 -8.68 9.75
CA ARG A 222 28.15 -8.04 10.02
C ARG A 222 28.12 -6.56 9.61
N THR A 223 29.21 -5.84 9.80
CA THR A 223 29.31 -4.43 9.40
C THR A 223 29.30 -4.30 7.87
N ARG A 224 30.00 -5.17 7.14
CA ARG A 224 29.96 -5.22 5.66
C ARG A 224 28.58 -5.58 5.14
N GLN A 225 27.92 -6.57 5.75
CA GLN A 225 26.54 -6.91 5.39
C GLN A 225 25.59 -5.72 5.62
N SER A 226 25.79 -4.96 6.70
CA SER A 226 25.01 -3.76 6.97
C SER A 226 25.18 -2.70 5.87
N VAL A 227 26.39 -2.53 5.31
CA VAL A 227 26.61 -1.63 4.16
C VAL A 227 25.80 -2.05 2.94
N ASN A 228 25.78 -3.34 2.61
CA ASN A 228 24.99 -3.83 1.48
C ASN A 228 23.48 -3.61 1.70
N GLN A 229 22.98 -3.87 2.92
CA GLN A 229 21.57 -3.65 3.25
C GLN A 229 21.17 -2.17 3.14
N ILE A 230 22.08 -1.26 3.46
CA ILE A 230 21.87 0.19 3.32
C ILE A 230 21.73 0.58 1.85
N GLU A 231 22.52 -0.02 0.95
CA GLU A 231 22.40 0.23 -0.50
C GLU A 231 21.05 -0.24 -1.05
N GLU A 232 20.63 -1.46 -0.72
CA GLU A 232 19.29 -1.97 -1.09
C GLU A 232 18.16 -1.08 -0.55
N THR A 233 18.29 -0.60 0.69
CA THR A 233 17.29 0.27 1.32
C THR A 233 17.25 1.65 0.65
N ALA A 234 18.40 2.17 0.22
CA ALA A 234 18.49 3.43 -0.51
C ALA A 234 17.81 3.35 -1.88
N GLU A 235 18.02 2.26 -2.63
CA GLU A 235 17.35 2.00 -3.91
C GLU A 235 15.82 1.88 -3.74
N ALA A 236 15.37 1.18 -2.69
CA ALA A 236 13.95 1.09 -2.37
C ALA A 236 13.35 2.47 -2.04
N SER A 237 14.07 3.31 -1.28
CA SER A 237 13.65 4.67 -0.95
C SER A 237 13.53 5.56 -2.20
N GLU A 238 14.47 5.44 -3.14
CA GLU A 238 14.40 6.16 -4.41
C GLU A 238 13.18 5.73 -5.24
N THR A 239 12.89 4.44 -5.29
CA THR A 239 11.70 3.91 -5.97
C THR A 239 10.41 4.46 -5.36
N ILE A 240 10.33 4.56 -4.02
CA ILE A 240 9.20 5.17 -3.32
C ILE A 240 9.06 6.64 -3.70
N ALA A 241 10.16 7.41 -3.73
CA ALA A 241 10.13 8.82 -4.11
C ALA A 241 9.61 9.05 -5.55
N GLN A 242 10.00 8.17 -6.49
CA GLN A 242 9.49 8.19 -7.86
C GLN A 242 7.99 7.87 -7.90
N ALA A 243 7.55 6.85 -7.16
CA ALA A 243 6.13 6.50 -7.06
C ALA A 243 5.30 7.65 -6.48
N MET A 244 5.79 8.36 -5.46
CA MET A 244 5.12 9.53 -4.89
C MET A 244 4.99 10.68 -5.90
N THR A 245 5.99 10.89 -6.75
CA THR A 245 5.91 11.90 -7.83
C THR A 245 4.81 11.56 -8.84
N GLN A 246 4.69 10.28 -9.23
CA GLN A 246 3.63 9.81 -10.11
C GLN A 246 2.25 9.93 -9.44
N GLN A 247 2.17 9.58 -8.16
CA GLN A 247 0.94 9.68 -7.38
C GLN A 247 0.48 11.13 -7.20
N ALA A 248 1.39 12.08 -7.01
CA ALA A 248 1.06 13.50 -6.98
C ALA A 248 0.42 13.96 -8.31
N THR A 249 1.01 13.55 -9.44
CA THR A 249 0.47 13.86 -10.79
C THR A 249 -0.91 13.24 -11.01
N ALA A 250 -1.11 12.00 -10.57
CA ALA A 250 -2.41 11.33 -10.64
C ALA A 250 -3.45 12.04 -9.76
N THR A 251 -3.04 12.48 -8.57
CA THR A 251 -3.89 13.20 -7.62
C THR A 251 -4.36 14.54 -8.17
N GLU A 252 -3.47 15.30 -8.80
CA GLU A 252 -3.81 16.55 -9.50
C GLU A 252 -4.81 16.29 -10.65
N SER A 253 -4.60 15.20 -11.40
CA SER A 253 -5.53 14.80 -12.46
C SER A 253 -6.93 14.47 -11.92
N LEU A 254 -7.01 13.80 -10.75
CA LEU A 254 -8.28 13.49 -10.09
C LEU A 254 -8.98 14.76 -9.56
N ALA A 255 -8.21 15.70 -9.00
CA ALA A 255 -8.76 17.00 -8.59
C ALA A 255 -9.38 17.74 -9.78
N LYS A 256 -8.69 17.74 -10.92
CA LYS A 256 -9.20 18.34 -12.17
C LYS A 256 -10.45 17.63 -12.67
N LEU A 257 -10.48 16.30 -12.65
CA LEU A 257 -11.66 15.52 -13.03
C LEU A 257 -12.88 15.84 -12.13
N ALA A 258 -12.67 16.05 -10.83
CA ALA A 258 -13.75 16.46 -9.93
C ALA A 258 -14.32 17.85 -10.30
N GLN A 259 -13.46 18.79 -10.72
CA GLN A 259 -13.89 20.10 -11.21
C GLN A 259 -14.66 20.00 -12.54
N GLU A 260 -14.17 19.21 -13.50
CA GLU A 260 -14.84 18.98 -14.78
C GLU A 260 -16.22 18.31 -14.61
N LEU A 261 -16.32 17.39 -13.65
CA LEU A 261 -17.57 16.73 -13.30
C LEU A 261 -18.58 17.71 -12.71
N THR A 262 -18.10 18.65 -11.87
CA THR A 262 -18.93 19.75 -11.34
C THR A 262 -19.41 20.66 -12.47
N ALA A 263 -18.56 20.99 -13.45
CA ALA A 263 -18.98 21.80 -14.61
C ALA A 263 -20.06 21.10 -15.47
N SER A 264 -20.13 19.76 -15.45
CA SER A 264 -21.20 19.01 -16.14
C SER A 264 -22.57 19.17 -15.47
N VAL A 265 -22.62 19.60 -14.21
CA VAL A 265 -23.86 19.89 -13.48
C VAL A 265 -24.58 21.10 -14.08
N ASP A 266 -23.84 22.14 -14.46
CA ASP A 266 -24.38 23.35 -15.09
C ASP A 266 -25.18 23.01 -16.36
N PHE A 267 -24.70 22.05 -17.16
CA PHE A 267 -25.42 21.58 -18.35
C PHE A 267 -26.75 20.90 -18.01
N GLY A 268 -26.77 20.12 -16.92
CA GLY A 268 -28.00 19.49 -16.45
C GLY A 268 -29.03 20.51 -15.95
N ASP A 269 -28.59 21.57 -15.27
CA ASP A 269 -29.47 22.66 -14.82
C ASP A 269 -30.07 23.42 -16.00
N VAL A 270 -29.31 23.61 -17.09
CA VAL A 270 -29.84 24.16 -18.35
C VAL A 270 -31.00 23.32 -18.89
N ILE A 271 -30.87 21.99 -18.92
CA ILE A 271 -31.95 21.09 -19.40
C ILE A 271 -33.21 21.24 -18.54
N VAL A 272 -33.05 21.27 -17.22
CA VAL A 272 -34.18 21.39 -16.28
C VAL A 272 -34.87 22.74 -16.44
N ASN A 273 -34.10 23.83 -16.52
CA ASN A 273 -34.64 25.18 -16.69
C ASN A 273 -35.34 25.36 -18.04
N ASP A 274 -34.74 24.87 -19.14
CA ASP A 274 -35.35 24.94 -20.47
C ASP A 274 -36.66 24.16 -20.54
N ALA A 275 -36.71 22.96 -19.94
CA ALA A 275 -37.94 22.17 -19.87
C ALA A 275 -39.06 22.93 -19.13
N ASN A 276 -38.76 23.50 -17.97
CA ASN A 276 -39.72 24.29 -17.20
C ASN A 276 -40.19 25.54 -17.95
N HIS A 277 -39.29 26.21 -18.68
CA HIS A 277 -39.63 27.38 -19.48
C HIS A 277 -40.54 27.00 -20.67
N LEU A 278 -40.26 25.90 -21.36
CA LEU A 278 -41.13 25.38 -22.41
C LEU A 278 -42.52 25.00 -21.88
N ILE A 279 -42.59 24.39 -20.69
CA ILE A 279 -43.86 24.08 -20.01
C ILE A 279 -44.68 25.36 -19.81
N ALA A 280 -44.07 26.38 -19.21
CA ALA A 280 -44.73 27.65 -18.94
C ALA A 280 -45.24 28.37 -20.21
N ILE A 281 -44.52 28.22 -21.33
CA ILE A 281 -44.91 28.82 -22.61
C ILE A 281 -46.06 28.05 -23.27
N VAL A 282 -46.00 26.71 -23.30
CA VAL A 282 -46.89 25.87 -24.12
C VAL A 282 -48.19 25.52 -23.40
N GLU A 283 -48.14 25.25 -22.09
CA GLU A 283 -49.29 24.76 -21.30
C GLU A 283 -50.54 25.65 -21.42
N PRO A 284 -50.47 27.00 -21.39
CA PRO A 284 -51.65 27.87 -21.51
C PRO A 284 -52.38 27.78 -22.86
N TYR A 285 -51.74 27.25 -23.90
CA TYR A 285 -52.29 27.15 -25.25
C TYR A 285 -52.92 25.78 -25.56
N LEU A 286 -52.78 24.80 -24.66
CA LEU A 286 -53.39 23.49 -24.82
C LEU A 286 -54.90 23.59 -24.55
N LYS A 287 -55.70 23.62 -25.62
CA LYS A 287 -57.16 23.72 -25.55
C LYS A 287 -57.83 22.45 -26.05
N PHE A 288 -58.85 22.00 -25.32
CA PHE A 288 -59.71 20.90 -25.73
C PHE A 288 -61.13 21.40 -25.95
N THR A 289 -61.75 20.91 -27.01
CA THR A 289 -63.16 21.11 -27.34
C THR A 289 -63.88 19.78 -27.20
N GLU A 290 -65.07 19.77 -26.60
CA GLU A 290 -65.85 18.54 -26.47
C GLU A 290 -66.38 18.10 -27.85
N SER A 291 -66.18 16.83 -28.18
CA SER A 291 -66.63 16.21 -29.43
C SER A 291 -66.74 14.69 -29.22
N ASP A 292 -67.85 14.10 -29.67
CA ASP A 292 -68.11 12.66 -29.56
C ASP A 292 -67.40 11.81 -30.64
N SER A 293 -66.52 12.42 -31.44
CA SER A 293 -65.82 11.69 -32.49
C SER A 293 -64.76 10.73 -31.93
N ILE A 294 -64.41 9.72 -32.73
CA ILE A 294 -63.36 8.76 -32.37
C ILE A 294 -62.01 9.48 -32.22
N ILE A 295 -61.72 10.45 -33.08
CA ILE A 295 -60.45 11.21 -33.04
C ILE A 295 -60.37 12.07 -31.77
N SER A 296 -61.45 12.77 -31.41
CA SER A 296 -61.50 13.55 -30.17
C SER A 296 -61.48 12.67 -28.92
N THR A 297 -62.07 11.48 -28.97
CA THR A 297 -61.94 10.48 -27.90
C THR A 297 -60.48 10.03 -27.75
N LEU A 298 -59.79 9.71 -28.85
CA LEU A 298 -58.37 9.35 -28.80
C LEU A 298 -57.49 10.49 -28.28
N ALA A 299 -57.80 11.73 -28.64
CA ALA A 299 -57.12 12.91 -28.11
C ALA A 299 -57.28 13.01 -26.59
N ALA A 300 -58.50 12.86 -26.07
CA ALA A 300 -58.75 12.86 -24.62
C ALA A 300 -57.99 11.73 -23.92
N ARG A 301 -57.96 10.52 -24.50
CA ARG A 301 -57.23 9.38 -23.95
C ARG A 301 -55.72 9.57 -23.95
N LEU A 302 -55.16 10.22 -24.97
CA LEU A 302 -53.74 10.58 -25.00
C LEU A 302 -53.42 11.64 -23.93
N PHE A 303 -54.32 12.62 -23.73
CA PHE A 303 -54.18 13.62 -22.68
C PHE A 303 -54.27 12.99 -21.28
N ASP A 304 -55.19 12.04 -21.05
CA ASP A 304 -55.28 11.29 -19.80
C ASP A 304 -53.95 10.59 -19.47
N HIS A 305 -53.23 10.08 -20.47
CA HIS A 305 -51.90 9.50 -20.29
C HIS A 305 -50.82 10.56 -19.98
N ALA A 306 -50.91 11.76 -20.57
CA ALA A 306 -50.03 12.86 -20.20
C ALA A 306 -50.21 13.22 -18.72
N VAL A 307 -51.45 13.31 -18.24
CA VAL A 307 -51.78 13.52 -16.82
C VAL A 307 -51.26 12.38 -15.95
N PHE A 308 -51.42 11.14 -16.39
CA PHE A 308 -50.85 9.97 -15.72
C PHE A 308 -49.33 10.09 -15.53
N LEU A 309 -48.58 10.40 -16.59
CA LEU A 309 -47.13 10.57 -16.52
C LEU A 309 -46.74 11.69 -15.56
N LYS A 310 -47.41 12.85 -15.61
CA LYS A 310 -47.17 13.98 -14.70
C LYS A 310 -47.39 13.57 -13.24
N ASN A 311 -48.45 12.80 -12.98
CA ASN A 311 -48.72 12.27 -11.65
C ASN A 311 -47.65 11.27 -11.19
N VAL A 312 -47.15 10.41 -12.07
CA VAL A 312 -46.05 9.48 -11.75
C VAL A 312 -44.78 10.25 -11.41
N ILE A 313 -44.39 11.25 -12.20
CA ILE A 313 -43.21 12.10 -11.92
C ILE A 313 -43.32 12.75 -10.54
N ASN A 314 -44.46 13.36 -10.24
CA ASN A 314 -44.71 14.04 -8.96
C ASN A 314 -44.75 13.10 -7.75
N ASN A 315 -44.99 11.80 -7.96
CA ASN A 315 -45.09 10.79 -6.92
C ASN A 315 -43.98 9.74 -6.96
N ALA A 316 -42.93 9.97 -7.75
CA ALA A 316 -41.81 9.04 -7.88
C ALA A 316 -41.19 8.71 -6.50
N GLY A 317 -41.10 7.42 -6.18
CA GLY A 317 -40.55 6.89 -4.93
C GLY A 317 -41.37 7.21 -3.66
N LYS A 318 -42.60 7.74 -3.77
CA LYS A 318 -43.47 7.96 -2.60
C LYS A 318 -44.28 6.71 -2.22
N GLY A 319 -44.28 5.68 -3.07
CA GLY A 319 -45.17 4.53 -2.95
C GLY A 319 -46.63 4.88 -3.23
N GLY A 320 -47.38 3.93 -3.80
CA GLY A 320 -48.80 4.10 -4.09
C GLY A 320 -49.28 3.22 -5.23
N THR A 321 -50.58 2.89 -5.24
CA THR A 321 -51.18 2.11 -6.33
C THR A 321 -51.40 3.03 -7.52
N THR A 322 -50.70 2.79 -8.63
CA THR A 322 -51.00 3.44 -9.91
C THR A 322 -52.19 2.75 -10.57
N ILE A 323 -52.93 3.49 -11.39
CA ILE A 323 -54.03 2.93 -12.17
C ILE A 323 -53.48 1.89 -13.16
N THR A 324 -54.16 0.75 -13.30
CA THR A 324 -53.77 -0.27 -14.27
C THR A 324 -54.15 0.16 -15.68
N HIS A 325 -53.49 -0.43 -16.68
CA HIS A 325 -53.82 -0.16 -18.09
C HIS A 325 -55.29 -0.51 -18.42
N HIS A 326 -55.90 -1.55 -17.83
CA HIS A 326 -57.32 -1.83 -18.04
C HIS A 326 -58.28 -0.92 -17.26
N ASP A 327 -57.87 -0.45 -16.08
CA ASP A 327 -58.70 0.43 -15.24
C ASP A 327 -58.69 1.90 -15.70
N CYS A 328 -57.71 2.28 -16.53
CA CYS A 328 -57.59 3.63 -17.07
C CYS A 328 -58.68 3.94 -18.09
N ALA A 329 -58.88 5.23 -18.38
CA ALA A 329 -59.93 5.67 -19.31
C ALA A 329 -59.73 5.09 -20.72
N PHE A 330 -58.49 4.91 -21.17
CA PHE A 330 -58.19 4.28 -22.45
C PHE A 330 -58.42 2.78 -22.42
N GLY A 331 -57.99 2.05 -21.38
CA GLY A 331 -58.25 0.63 -21.22
C GLY A 331 -59.74 0.29 -21.24
N LYS A 332 -60.54 1.03 -20.47
CA LYS A 332 -62.00 0.89 -20.49
C LYS A 332 -62.59 1.11 -21.88
N TRP A 333 -62.12 2.13 -22.62
CA TRP A 333 -62.54 2.39 -23.99
C TRP A 333 -62.06 1.29 -24.96
N TYR A 334 -60.83 0.84 -24.80
CA TYR A 334 -60.18 -0.19 -25.59
C TYR A 334 -60.94 -1.52 -25.50
N ASP A 335 -61.22 -1.97 -24.29
CA ASP A 335 -61.92 -3.22 -24.03
C ASP A 335 -63.37 -3.18 -24.51
N ALA A 336 -64.08 -2.06 -24.26
CA ALA A 336 -65.45 -1.86 -24.74
C ALA A 336 -65.55 -1.88 -26.28
N ASN A 337 -64.51 -1.43 -26.98
CA ASN A 337 -64.49 -1.36 -28.44
C ASN A 337 -63.70 -2.51 -29.10
N ARG A 338 -63.22 -3.48 -28.33
CA ARG A 338 -62.37 -4.57 -28.83
C ARG A 338 -63.01 -5.32 -30.00
N ASN A 339 -64.28 -5.71 -29.87
CA ASN A 339 -65.01 -6.40 -30.94
C ASN A 339 -65.23 -5.53 -32.18
N LYS A 340 -65.38 -4.20 -32.00
CA LYS A 340 -65.67 -3.24 -33.07
C LYS A 340 -64.43 -2.93 -33.93
N PHE A 341 -63.24 -2.93 -33.32
CA PHE A 341 -61.99 -2.55 -33.99
C PHE A 341 -60.98 -3.70 -34.10
N ASN A 342 -61.37 -4.94 -33.81
CA ASN A 342 -60.50 -6.13 -33.91
C ASN A 342 -59.97 -6.40 -35.33
N HIS A 343 -60.51 -5.78 -36.38
CA HIS A 343 -59.95 -5.90 -37.73
C HIS A 343 -58.82 -4.89 -38.00
N ILE A 344 -58.55 -3.94 -37.09
CA ILE A 344 -57.49 -2.94 -37.22
C ILE A 344 -56.24 -3.44 -36.49
N ASN A 345 -55.13 -3.62 -37.22
CA ASN A 345 -53.89 -4.16 -36.66
C ASN A 345 -53.26 -3.18 -35.65
N GLU A 346 -53.28 -1.89 -35.94
CA GLU A 346 -52.77 -0.82 -35.09
C GLU A 346 -53.53 -0.74 -33.76
N PHE A 347 -54.83 -1.08 -33.76
CA PHE A 347 -55.64 -1.20 -32.56
C PHE A 347 -55.21 -2.38 -31.71
N LYS A 348 -54.81 -3.52 -32.27
CA LYS A 348 -54.22 -4.60 -31.44
C LYS A 348 -52.84 -4.23 -30.93
N ALA A 349 -52.04 -3.60 -31.78
CA ALA A 349 -50.63 -3.33 -31.51
C ALA A 349 -50.39 -2.32 -30.39
N ILE A 350 -51.36 -1.45 -30.06
CA ILE A 350 -51.21 -0.46 -28.98
C ILE A 350 -51.34 -1.07 -27.57
N ASP A 351 -51.93 -2.26 -27.43
CA ASP A 351 -52.23 -2.86 -26.12
C ASP A 351 -50.94 -3.11 -25.31
N GLU A 352 -49.88 -3.60 -25.96
CA GLU A 352 -48.61 -3.85 -25.28
C GLU A 352 -47.86 -2.57 -24.88
N PRO A 353 -47.65 -1.55 -25.75
CA PRO A 353 -47.15 -0.24 -25.32
C PRO A 353 -47.95 0.40 -24.18
N HIS A 354 -49.27 0.22 -24.18
CA HIS A 354 -50.16 0.71 -23.14
C HIS A 354 -49.93 -0.01 -21.80
N ARG A 355 -49.80 -1.34 -21.81
CA ARG A 355 -49.43 -2.12 -20.63
C ARG A 355 -48.07 -1.67 -20.07
N LEU A 356 -47.07 -1.52 -20.95
CA LEU A 356 -45.70 -1.16 -20.59
C LEU A 356 -45.60 0.22 -19.92
N VAL A 357 -46.32 1.24 -20.42
CA VAL A 357 -46.25 2.59 -19.81
C VAL A 357 -46.85 2.62 -18.40
N HIS A 358 -47.91 1.87 -18.14
CA HIS A 358 -48.50 1.75 -16.80
C HIS A 358 -47.61 0.94 -15.85
N GLU A 359 -46.99 -0.15 -16.33
CA GLU A 359 -46.03 -0.93 -15.55
C GLU A 359 -44.79 -0.12 -15.18
N ALA A 360 -44.19 0.57 -16.14
CA ALA A 360 -43.05 1.45 -15.92
C ALA A 360 -43.40 2.60 -14.94
N GLY A 361 -44.61 3.15 -15.07
CA GLY A 361 -45.08 4.21 -14.18
C GLY A 361 -45.27 3.73 -12.75
N ARG A 362 -45.73 2.49 -12.55
CA ARG A 362 -45.80 1.84 -11.24
C ARG A 362 -44.40 1.68 -10.62
N LEU A 363 -43.45 1.14 -11.39
CA LEU A 363 -42.08 0.91 -10.90
C LEU A 363 -41.42 2.23 -10.45
N LEU A 364 -41.58 3.32 -11.21
CA LEU A 364 -41.04 4.62 -10.81
C LEU A 364 -41.75 5.22 -9.58
N ALA A 365 -43.06 4.99 -9.43
CA ALA A 365 -43.81 5.42 -8.25
C ALA A 365 -43.39 4.65 -6.98
N GLU A 366 -43.06 3.37 -7.12
CA GLU A 366 -42.54 2.51 -6.05
C GLU A 366 -41.10 2.89 -5.68
N GLU A 367 -40.22 3.02 -6.67
CA GLU A 367 -38.81 3.29 -6.45
C GLU A 367 -38.27 4.37 -7.40
N LYS A 368 -37.83 5.50 -6.80
CA LYS A 368 -37.23 6.63 -7.51
C LYS A 368 -35.77 6.34 -7.86
N ASN A 369 -35.52 5.87 -9.07
CA ASN A 369 -34.17 5.65 -9.59
C ASN A 369 -34.08 5.91 -11.11
N LEU A 370 -32.85 5.96 -11.64
CA LEU A 370 -32.60 6.22 -13.07
C LEU A 370 -33.14 5.10 -13.98
N GLU A 371 -33.05 3.85 -13.55
CA GLU A 371 -33.49 2.69 -14.32
C GLU A 371 -35.00 2.71 -14.60
N ASN A 372 -35.80 2.91 -13.56
CA ASN A 372 -37.26 3.04 -13.66
C ASN A 372 -37.67 4.28 -14.45
N THR A 373 -36.89 5.37 -14.34
CA THR A 373 -37.12 6.58 -15.14
C THR A 373 -36.85 6.31 -16.62
N ASP A 374 -35.75 5.63 -16.97
CA ASP A 374 -35.41 5.24 -18.35
C ASP A 374 -36.44 4.30 -18.96
N LEU A 375 -36.97 3.37 -18.16
CA LEU A 375 -38.06 2.50 -18.58
C LEU A 375 -39.32 3.29 -18.92
N LEU A 376 -39.73 4.23 -18.06
CA LEU A 376 -40.91 5.06 -18.29
C LEU A 376 -40.76 5.97 -19.51
N ILE A 377 -39.57 6.52 -19.72
CA ILE A 377 -39.22 7.31 -20.91
C ILE A 377 -39.47 6.49 -22.16
N LYS A 378 -38.88 5.30 -22.23
CA LYS A 378 -39.00 4.42 -23.39
C LYS A 378 -40.45 4.02 -23.64
N SER A 379 -41.16 3.61 -22.60
CA SER A 379 -42.57 3.19 -22.72
C SER A 379 -43.50 4.37 -23.06
N SER A 380 -43.21 5.58 -22.60
CA SER A 380 -43.97 6.79 -22.95
C SER A 380 -43.89 7.13 -24.44
N VAL A 381 -42.72 6.94 -25.08
CA VAL A 381 -42.58 7.12 -26.53
C VAL A 381 -43.34 6.03 -27.29
N GLN A 382 -43.25 4.77 -26.82
CA GLN A 382 -43.95 3.65 -27.46
C GLN A 382 -45.47 3.82 -27.45
N ILE A 383 -46.06 4.27 -26.33
CA ILE A 383 -47.52 4.51 -26.28
C ILE A 383 -47.90 5.69 -27.17
N LEU A 384 -47.09 6.76 -27.21
CA LEU A 384 -47.32 7.91 -28.10
C LEU A 384 -47.34 7.50 -29.57
N GLU A 385 -46.36 6.69 -30.00
CA GLU A 385 -46.33 6.13 -31.35
C GLU A 385 -47.58 5.30 -31.65
N GLY A 386 -48.05 4.53 -30.68
CA GLY A 386 -49.29 3.77 -30.79
C GLY A 386 -50.49 4.67 -31.06
N PHE A 387 -50.65 5.75 -30.29
CA PHE A 387 -51.73 6.72 -30.49
C PHE A 387 -51.66 7.42 -31.86
N VAL A 388 -50.46 7.78 -32.33
CA VAL A 388 -50.27 8.39 -33.66
C VAL A 388 -50.62 7.41 -34.78
N LYS A 389 -50.18 6.14 -34.69
CA LYS A 389 -50.54 5.11 -35.67
C LYS A 389 -52.06 4.88 -35.71
N LEU A 390 -52.72 4.88 -34.55
CA LEU A 390 -54.17 4.78 -34.47
C LEU A 390 -54.87 5.98 -35.13
N LEU A 391 -54.39 7.20 -34.89
CA LEU A 391 -54.92 8.40 -35.56
C LEU A 391 -54.86 8.25 -37.08
N ASP A 392 -53.71 7.82 -37.62
CA ASP A 392 -53.53 7.68 -39.07
C ASP A 392 -54.52 6.71 -39.71
N VAL A 393 -54.92 5.66 -38.98
CA VAL A 393 -55.93 4.70 -39.44
C VAL A 393 -57.33 5.29 -39.38
N PHE A 394 -57.72 5.92 -38.26
CA PHE A 394 -59.06 6.47 -38.11
C PHE A 394 -59.31 7.67 -39.04
N LYS A 395 -58.29 8.50 -39.28
CA LYS A 395 -58.35 9.60 -40.25
C LYS A 395 -58.68 9.11 -41.68
N LYS A 396 -58.12 7.98 -42.09
CA LYS A 396 -58.38 7.40 -43.43
C LYS A 396 -59.80 6.84 -43.56
N LYS A 397 -60.39 6.42 -42.44
CA LYS A 397 -61.72 5.80 -42.39
C LYS A 397 -62.85 6.82 -42.32
N ASP A 398 -62.61 8.01 -41.75
CA ASP A 398 -63.56 9.14 -41.77
C ASP A 398 -63.54 9.91 -43.12
N ALA A 399 -62.57 9.63 -43.99
CA ALA A 399 -62.43 10.22 -45.33
C ALA A 399 -62.97 9.34 -46.48
N ALA A 400 -63.40 8.11 -46.16
CA ALA A 400 -63.98 7.12 -47.08
C ALA A 400 -65.45 6.88 -46.72
#